data_AF-A0A1A1YYA6-F1
#
_entry.id   AF-A0A1A1YYA6-F1
#
_cell.length_a   1.000
_cell.length_b   1.000
_cell.length_c   1.000
_cell.angle_alpha   90.00
_cell.angle_beta   90.00
_cell.angle_gamma   90.00
#
_symmetry.space_group_name_H-M   'P 1'
#
loop_
_entity.id
_entity.type
_entity.pdbx_description
1 polymer ?
#
loop_
_entity_poly.entity_id
_entity_poly.type
_entity_poly.pdbx_seq_one_letter_code
_entity_poly.pdbx_strand_id
1 'polypeptide(L)'
;MAFVVTGVDTAQRTVNVHLTVKNAGNRHAVFWTDNQRLWIGGQWFMPDKAAAAKAGTTSVKLDPGKSATVVLAFQVPSGNAAVDHIELHDAAVSAGITVVAHP
;
A
#
# COMPACT_ATOMS: atom_id res chain seq x y z
N MET A 1 2.05 0.41 -12.98
CA MET A 1 3.10 1.07 -12.14
C MET A 1 4.15 0.05 -11.72
N ALA A 2 5.24 0.48 -11.07
CA ALA A 2 6.16 -0.42 -10.37
C ALA A 2 6.13 -0.13 -8.86
N PHE A 3 6.21 -1.19 -8.05
CA PHE A 3 6.06 -1.14 -6.61
C PHE A 3 7.20 -1.89 -5.93
N VAL A 4 7.71 -1.33 -4.83
CA VAL A 4 8.71 -1.99 -3.97
C VAL A 4 8.29 -1.80 -2.52
N VAL A 5 7.92 -2.88 -1.84
CA VAL A 5 7.71 -2.87 -0.39
C VAL A 5 9.09 -2.82 0.27
N THR A 6 9.31 -1.79 1.09
CA THR A 6 10.60 -1.54 1.75
C THR A 6 10.59 -1.90 3.23
N GLY A 7 9.41 -2.19 3.80
CA GLY A 7 9.27 -2.62 5.19
C GLY A 7 7.82 -2.76 5.60
N VAL A 8 7.58 -3.53 6.66
CA VAL A 8 6.27 -3.73 7.28
C VAL A 8 6.43 -3.64 8.79
N ASP A 9 5.83 -2.62 9.40
CA ASP A 9 5.80 -2.48 10.86
C ASP A 9 4.46 -2.98 11.39
N THR A 10 4.49 -3.92 12.33
CA THR A 10 3.30 -4.44 13.00
C THR A 10 3.23 -3.95 14.45
N ALA A 11 2.10 -3.36 14.84
CA ALA A 11 1.75 -3.03 16.21
C ALA A 11 0.42 -3.73 16.57
N GLN A 12 -0.02 -3.64 17.83
CA GLN A 12 -1.16 -4.42 18.31
C GLN A 12 -2.42 -4.34 17.44
N ARG A 13 -2.75 -3.19 16.84
CA ARG A 13 -3.95 -3.00 15.99
C ARG A 13 -3.66 -2.26 14.68
N THR A 14 -2.38 -2.09 14.36
CA THR A 14 -1.97 -1.31 13.21
C THR A 14 -0.87 -2.04 12.46
N VAL A 15 -0.99 -2.08 11.14
CA VAL A 15 0.09 -2.50 10.25
C VAL A 15 0.43 -1.33 9.35
N ASN A 16 1.71 -0.95 9.29
CA ASN A 16 2.20 0.08 8.38
C ASN A 16 3.08 -0.57 7.32
N VAL A 17 2.66 -0.49 6.06
CA VAL A 17 3.47 -0.97 4.92
C VAL A 17 4.17 0.21 4.27
N HIS A 18 5.49 0.18 4.28
CA HIS A 18 6.34 1.17 3.62
C HIS A 18 6.53 0.78 2.16
N LEU A 19 6.17 1.68 1.25
CA LEU A 19 6.10 1.40 -0.17
C LEU A 19 6.82 2.51 -0.95
N THR A 20 7.72 2.10 -1.84
CA THR A 20 8.19 2.96 -2.93
C THR A 20 7.38 2.66 -4.19
N VAL A 21 6.71 3.67 -4.71
CA VAL A 21 5.95 3.60 -5.97
C VAL A 21 6.73 4.34 -7.04
N LYS A 22 6.90 3.73 -8.21
CA LYS A 22 7.52 4.35 -9.39
C LYS A 22 6.58 4.33 -10.58
N ASN A 23 6.49 5.45 -11.28
CA ASN A 23 5.88 5.47 -12.60
C ASN A 23 6.87 4.94 -13.65
N ALA A 24 6.73 3.66 -13.98
CA ALA A 24 7.52 2.99 -15.03
C ALA A 24 6.96 3.19 -16.45
N GLY A 25 5.85 3.91 -16.60
CA GLY A 25 5.24 4.21 -17.90
C GLY A 25 5.80 5.48 -18.54
N ASN A 26 5.24 5.83 -19.69
CA ASN A 26 5.60 7.04 -20.46
C ASN A 26 4.55 8.17 -20.38
N ARG A 27 3.55 8.04 -19.51
CA ARG A 27 2.50 9.05 -19.26
C ARG A 27 2.41 9.35 -17.77
N HIS A 28 1.88 10.52 -17.40
CA HIS A 28 1.54 10.82 -16.01
C HIS A 28 0.60 9.76 -15.45
N ALA A 29 0.82 9.38 -14.20
CA ALA A 29 -0.01 8.41 -13.50
C ALA A 29 -0.32 8.91 -12.09
N VAL A 30 -1.43 8.43 -11.52
CA VAL A 30 -1.83 8.77 -10.15
C VAL A 30 -1.89 7.48 -9.35
N PHE A 31 -1.11 7.44 -8.28
CA PHE A 31 -1.18 6.36 -7.30
C PHE A 31 -2.29 6.71 -6.32
N TRP A 32 -3.15 5.73 -6.01
CA TRP A 32 -4.26 5.89 -5.08
C TRP A 32 -4.06 4.97 -3.90
N THR A 33 -3.96 5.56 -2.71
CA THR A 33 -3.69 4.80 -1.48
C THR A 33 -4.83 3.84 -1.16
N ASP A 34 -6.09 4.19 -1.43
CA ASP A 34 -7.24 3.35 -1.08
C ASP A 34 -7.48 2.16 -2.02
N ASN A 35 -6.69 2.00 -3.08
CA ASN A 35 -6.77 0.83 -3.96
C ASN A 35 -6.01 -0.40 -3.42
N GLN A 36 -5.19 -0.25 -2.39
CA GLN A 36 -4.32 -1.33 -1.89
C GLN A 36 -5.08 -2.22 -0.89
N ARG A 37 -4.65 -3.47 -0.72
CA ARG A 37 -5.32 -4.42 0.20
C ARG A 37 -4.29 -5.20 1.00
N LEU A 38 -4.42 -5.18 2.32
CA LEU A 38 -3.62 -6.00 3.22
C LEU A 38 -4.39 -7.26 3.60
N TRP A 39 -3.78 -8.44 3.48
CA TRP A 39 -4.41 -9.71 3.83
C TRP A 39 -3.83 -10.29 5.12
N ILE A 40 -4.73 -10.66 6.03
CA ILE A 40 -4.41 -11.31 7.31
C ILE A 40 -5.49 -12.36 7.59
N GLY A 41 -5.08 -13.63 7.76
CA GLY A 41 -6.00 -14.71 8.09
C GLY A 41 -7.11 -14.90 7.03
N GLY A 42 -6.81 -14.63 5.76
CA GLY A 42 -7.78 -14.73 4.66
C GLY A 42 -8.83 -13.61 4.61
N GLN A 43 -8.71 -12.57 5.44
CA GLN A 43 -9.50 -11.34 5.34
C GLN A 43 -8.64 -10.18 4.83
N TRP A 44 -9.24 -9.28 4.05
CA TRP A 44 -8.54 -8.10 3.55
C TRP A 44 -8.99 -6.82 4.24
N PHE A 45 -8.05 -5.88 4.36
CA PHE A 45 -8.22 -4.58 4.99
C PHE A 45 -7.81 -3.47 4.01
N MET A 46 -8.53 -2.35 4.07
CA MET A 46 -8.19 -1.14 3.32
C MET A 46 -7.25 -0.24 4.12
N PRO A 47 -6.42 0.57 3.45
CA PRO A 47 -5.68 1.63 4.10
C PRO A 47 -6.61 2.63 4.80
N ASP A 48 -6.15 3.11 5.96
CA ASP A 48 -6.80 4.16 6.73
C ASP A 48 -6.75 5.48 5.95
N LYS A 49 -7.93 5.90 5.49
CA LYS A 49 -8.09 7.14 4.70
C LYS A 49 -7.76 8.39 5.50
N ALA A 50 -8.01 8.41 6.81
CA ALA A 50 -7.70 9.56 7.65
C ALA A 50 -6.18 9.69 7.84
N ALA A 51 -5.48 8.58 8.02
CA ALA A 51 -4.02 8.56 8.08
C ALA A 51 -3.40 9.04 6.75
N ALA A 52 -3.90 8.53 5.62
CA ALA A 52 -3.45 8.95 4.29
C ALA A 52 -3.70 10.44 4.03
N ALA A 53 -4.88 10.95 4.41
CA ALA A 53 -5.21 12.37 4.28
C ALA A 53 -4.29 13.25 5.14
N LYS A 54 -4.05 12.87 6.40
CA LYS A 54 -3.13 13.57 7.30
C LYS A 54 -1.69 13.60 6.77
N ALA A 55 -1.25 12.53 6.12
CA ALA A 55 0.07 12.44 5.49
C ALA A 55 0.14 13.13 4.11
N GLY A 56 -0.99 13.59 3.55
CA GLY A 56 -1.04 14.13 2.19
C GLY A 56 -0.81 13.07 1.09
N THR A 57 -1.02 11.79 1.39
CA THR A 57 -0.73 10.65 0.50
C THR A 57 -1.97 9.96 -0.04
N THR A 58 -3.18 10.52 0.16
CA THR A 58 -4.43 9.97 -0.40
C THR A 58 -4.29 9.61 -1.89
N SER A 59 -3.66 10.50 -2.65
CA SER A 59 -3.25 10.26 -4.02
C SER A 59 -1.91 10.92 -4.31
N VAL A 60 -1.04 10.27 -5.07
CA VAL A 60 0.26 10.82 -5.46
C VAL A 60 0.36 10.86 -6.98
N LYS A 61 0.50 12.06 -7.55
CA LYS A 61 0.78 12.24 -8.97
C LYS A 61 2.26 11.95 -9.23
N LEU A 62 2.53 11.13 -10.24
CA LEU A 62 3.88 10.73 -10.63
C LEU A 62 4.10 10.96 -12.12
N ASP A 63 5.07 11.81 -12.44
CA ASP A 63 5.57 11.97 -13.81
C ASP A 63 6.34 10.71 -14.25
N PRO A 64 6.47 10.45 -15.57
CA PRO A 64 7.26 9.34 -16.08
C PRO A 64 8.66 9.25 -15.45
N GLY A 65 9.01 8.07 -14.95
CA GLY A 65 10.30 7.79 -14.31
C GLY A 65 10.45 8.28 -12.87
N LYS A 66 9.52 9.09 -12.34
CA LYS A 66 9.55 9.55 -10.95
C LYS A 66 9.02 8.50 -9.97
N SER A 67 9.48 8.62 -8.73
CA SER A 67 9.07 7.77 -7.61
C SER A 67 8.58 8.60 -6.44
N ALA A 68 7.79 7.97 -5.56
CA ALA A 68 7.42 8.50 -4.26
C ALA A 68 7.45 7.39 -3.21
N THR A 69 7.74 7.76 -1.97
CA THR A 69 7.61 6.89 -0.81
C THR A 69 6.29 7.20 -0.11
N VAL A 70 5.51 6.16 0.18
CA VAL A 70 4.24 6.25 0.89
C VAL A 70 4.19 5.21 1.99
N VAL A 71 3.48 5.53 3.07
CA VAL A 71 3.17 4.58 4.14
C VAL A 71 1.69 4.28 4.07
N LEU A 72 1.36 3.00 3.89
CA LEU A 72 -0.01 2.49 3.91
C LEU A 72 -0.29 2.01 5.33
N ALA A 73 -1.04 2.79 6.09
CA ALA A 73 -1.48 2.41 7.44
C ALA A 73 -2.78 1.62 7.34
N PHE A 74 -2.87 0.48 8.02
CA PHE A 74 -4.06 -0.36 8.09
C PHE A 74 -4.46 -0.52 9.56
N GLN A 75 -5.76 -0.38 9.84
CA GLN A 75 -6.33 -0.77 11.13
C GLN A 75 -6.79 -2.23 11.03
N VAL A 76 -6.27 -3.07 11.90
CA VAL A 76 -6.52 -4.52 11.89
C VAL A 76 -7.01 -4.97 13.27
N PRO A 77 -7.76 -6.08 13.37
CA PRO A 77 -8.10 -6.69 14.65
C PRO A 77 -6.84 -6.91 15.50
N SER A 78 -6.98 -6.85 16.83
CA SER A 78 -5.80 -6.96 17.70
C SER A 78 -5.00 -8.21 17.39
N GLY A 79 -3.76 -8.05 16.96
CA GLY A 79 -3.06 -9.11 16.28
C GLY A 79 -1.55 -8.97 16.36
N ASN A 80 -0.96 -9.92 17.08
CA ASN A 80 0.30 -10.55 16.65
C ASN A 80 0.06 -11.44 15.40
N ALA A 81 -0.99 -11.20 14.62
CA ALA A 81 -1.31 -11.98 13.44
C ALA A 81 -0.31 -11.62 12.34
N ALA A 82 0.36 -12.62 11.80
CA ALA A 82 1.29 -12.44 10.70
C ALA A 82 0.54 -11.90 9.48
N VAL A 83 1.16 -10.94 8.79
CA VAL A 83 0.66 -10.48 7.49
C VAL A 83 0.84 -11.61 6.48
N ASP A 84 -0.24 -12.00 5.79
CA ASP A 84 -0.17 -13.04 4.75
C ASP A 84 0.54 -12.46 3.51
N HIS A 85 0.00 -11.36 3.00
CA HIS A 85 0.52 -10.61 1.85
C HIS A 85 -0.15 -9.24 1.74
N ILE A 86 0.40 -8.40 0.86
CA ILE A 86 -0.23 -7.18 0.38
C ILE A 86 -0.53 -7.32 -1.12
N GLU A 87 -1.72 -6.91 -1.54
CA GLU A 87 -2.07 -6.71 -2.94
C GLU A 87 -1.90 -5.23 -3.31
N LEU A 88 -1.08 -4.98 -4.32
CA LEU A 88 -0.75 -3.64 -4.81
C LEU A 88 -1.36 -3.40 -6.18
N HIS A 89 -2.17 -2.35 -6.28
CA HIS A 89 -3.01 -2.05 -7.44
C HIS A 89 -2.63 -0.69 -8.02
N ASP A 90 -2.43 -0.62 -9.33
CA ASP A 90 -2.19 0.65 -10.04
C ASP A 90 -3.47 1.34 -10.52
N ALA A 91 -4.60 0.64 -10.49
CA ALA A 91 -5.95 1.18 -10.67
C ALA A 91 -6.98 0.37 -9.85
N ALA A 92 -8.14 0.97 -9.57
CA ALA A 92 -9.17 0.38 -8.71
C ALA A 92 -9.70 -0.99 -9.18
N VAL A 93 -9.67 -1.24 -10.50
CA VAL A 93 -10.11 -2.50 -11.13
C VAL A 93 -8.95 -3.32 -11.71
N SER A 94 -7.70 -2.96 -11.38
CA SER A 94 -6.53 -3.72 -11.82
C SER A 94 -6.46 -5.07 -11.11
N ALA A 95 -5.91 -6.09 -11.78
CA ALA A 95 -5.64 -7.40 -11.16
C ALA A 95 -4.70 -7.29 -9.95
N GLY A 96 -3.90 -6.22 -9.88
CA GLY A 96 -2.91 -6.01 -8.83
C GLY A 96 -1.73 -6.97 -8.92
N ILE A 97 -0.80 -6.82 -7.98
CA ILE A 97 0.28 -7.78 -7.74
C ILE A 97 0.30 -8.18 -6.26
N THR A 98 0.55 -9.45 -6.00
CA THR A 98 0.70 -9.98 -4.64
C THR A 98 2.16 -9.90 -4.21
N VAL A 99 2.42 -9.32 -3.04
CA VAL A 99 3.74 -9.28 -2.42
C VAL A 99 3.63 -9.93 -1.05
N VAL A 100 4.37 -11.01 -0.83
CA VAL A 100 4.48 -11.64 0.49
C VAL A 100 5.26 -10.71 1.40
N ALA A 101 4.66 -10.29 2.51
CA ALA A 101 5.33 -9.48 3.51
C ALA A 101 6.28 -10.38 4.30
N HIS A 102 7.56 -10.39 3.94
CA HIS A 102 8.57 -11.02 4.79
C HIS A 102 8.94 -10.07 5.94
N PRO A 103 8.92 -10.55 7.20
CA PRO A 103 9.34 -9.77 8.36
C PRO A 103 10.85 -9.46 8.33
#